data_AF-A0A101ICQ0-F1
#
_entry.id   AF-A0A101ICQ0-F1
#
_cell.length_a   1.000
_cell.length_b   1.000
_cell.length_c   1.000
_cell.angle_alpha   90.00
_cell.angle_beta   90.00
_cell.angle_gamma   90.00
#
_symmetry.space_group_name_H-M   'P 1'
#
loop_
_entity.id
_entity.type
_entity.pdbx_description
1 polymer ?
#
loop_
_entity_poly.entity_id
_entity_poly.type
_entity_poly.pdbx_seq_one_letter_code
_entity_poly.pdbx_strand_id
1 'polypeptide(L)' 'MESETMVAIVKERPAPGLTLKRVPVPEELGPHDVLVKVKRASICGTDVHIYNWDKWSQERIRPPQI' A
#
# COMPACT_ATOMS: atom_id res chain seq x y z
N MET A 1 23.09 9.20 -0.61
CA MET A 1 22.52 8.93 0.72
C MET A 1 21.66 7.69 0.56
N GLU A 2 21.82 6.70 1.40
CA GLU A 2 21.04 5.46 1.31
C GLU A 2 19.58 5.81 1.62
N SER A 3 18.65 5.52 0.71
CA SER A 3 17.25 5.85 0.90
C SER A 3 16.70 5.06 2.09
N GLU A 4 16.16 5.76 3.08
CA GLU A 4 15.55 5.10 4.24
C GLU A 4 14.37 4.24 3.74
N THR A 5 14.24 3.02 4.25
CA THR A 5 13.14 2.11 3.87
C THR A 5 12.14 1.93 5.00
N MET A 6 10.86 1.81 4.64
CA MET A 6 9.76 1.48 5.55
C MET A 6 9.14 0.13 5.18
N VAL A 7 8.51 -0.52 6.17
CA VAL A 7 7.74 -1.74 5.94
C VAL A 7 6.34 -1.36 5.47
N ALA A 8 5.88 -2.02 4.42
CA ALA A 8 4.56 -1.77 3.82
C ALA A 8 3.88 -3.07 3.35
N ILE A 9 2.56 -3.07 3.36
CA ILE A 9 1.73 -4.10 2.72
C ILE A 9 1.47 -3.64 1.29
N VAL A 10 1.84 -4.45 0.30
CA VAL A 10 1.82 -4.07 -1.12
C VAL A 10 0.86 -4.96 -1.88
N LYS A 11 -0.08 -4.35 -2.61
CA LYS A 11 -0.84 -5.04 -3.65
C LYS A 11 0.00 -5.05 -4.93
N GLU A 12 0.86 -6.06 -5.04
CA GLU A 12 1.88 -6.13 -6.09
C GLU A 12 1.30 -6.48 -7.48
N ARG A 13 0.31 -7.39 -7.52
CA ARG A 13 -0.23 -7.95 -8.75
C ARG A 13 -1.75 -8.06 -8.72
N PRO A 14 -2.42 -8.07 -9.88
CA PRO A 14 -3.87 -8.27 -9.98
C PRO A 14 -4.25 -9.74 -9.73
N ALA A 15 -4.06 -10.21 -8.50
CA ALA A 15 -4.39 -11.56 -8.06
C ALA A 15 -4.67 -11.57 -6.54
N PRO A 16 -5.31 -12.61 -5.98
CA PRO A 16 -5.52 -12.71 -4.54
C PRO A 16 -4.21 -12.63 -3.73
N GLY A 17 -4.29 -12.04 -2.54
CA GLY A 17 -3.18 -11.85 -1.62
C GLY A 17 -2.61 -10.44 -1.60
N LEU A 18 -1.68 -10.25 -0.65
CA LEU A 18 -0.89 -9.03 -0.41
C LEU A 18 0.53 -9.45 0.00
N THR A 19 1.53 -8.58 -0.24
CA THR A 19 2.94 -8.87 0.10
C THR A 19 3.47 -7.87 1.11
N LEU A 20 4.10 -8.35 2.19
CA LEU A 20 4.85 -7.48 3.10
C LEU A 20 6.24 -7.21 2.50
N LYS A 21 6.59 -5.94 2.26
CA LYS A 21 7.87 -5.53 1.67
C LYS A 21 8.50 -4.35 2.40
N ARG A 22 9.81 -4.17 2.19
CA ARG A 22 10.49 -2.89 2.45
C ARG A 22 10.43 -2.04 1.19
N VAL A 23 9.99 -0.80 1.33
CA VAL A 23 9.87 0.18 0.25
C VAL A 23 10.57 1.48 0.67
N PRO A 24 11.10 2.28 -0.27
CA PRO A 24 11.69 3.57 0.07
C PRO A 24 10.69 4.50 0.75
N VAL A 25 11.14 5.23 1.77
CA VAL A 25 10.43 6.39 2.29
C VAL A 25 10.51 7.49 1.23
N PRO A 26 9.41 8.18 0.89
CA PRO A 26 9.45 9.29 -0.06
C PRO A 26 10.44 10.37 0.37
N GLU A 27 11.38 10.72 -0.51
CA GLU A 27 12.39 11.76 -0.25
C GLU A 27 11.87 13.17 -0.54
N GLU A 28 10.94 13.29 -1.49
CA GLU A 28 10.33 14.55 -1.91
C GLU A 28 8.84 14.56 -1.53
N LEU A 29 8.38 15.67 -0.97
CA LEU A 29 6.99 15.92 -0.58
C LEU A 29 6.51 17.21 -1.24
N GLY A 30 5.32 17.19 -1.82
CA GLY A 30 4.67 18.38 -2.36
C GLY A 30 4.24 19.36 -1.26
N PRO A 31 3.81 20.57 -1.64
CA PRO A 31 3.42 21.62 -0.69
C PRO A 31 2.19 21.26 0.16
N HIS A 32 1.44 20.22 -0.21
CA HIS A 32 0.24 19.76 0.48
C HIS A 32 0.36 18.32 1.01
N ASP A 33 1.55 17.73 0.93
CA ASP A 33 1.78 16.36 1.39
C ASP A 33 2.24 16.35 2.85
N VAL A 34 1.89 15.28 3.56
CA VAL A 34 2.38 15.03 4.92
C VAL A 34 2.94 13.62 5.02
N LEU A 35 4.12 13.50 5.64
CA LEU A 35 4.72 12.21 5.93
C LEU A 35 4.33 11.76 7.34
N VAL A 36 3.53 10.70 7.42
CA VAL A 36 2.98 10.19 8.69
C VAL A 36 3.61 8.85 9.07
N LYS A 37 4.19 8.78 10.28
CA LYS A 37 4.68 7.52 10.84
C LYS A 37 3.55 6.72 11.48
N VAL A 38 3.01 5.76 10.73
CA VAL A 38 1.95 4.85 11.21
C VAL A 38 2.46 4.03 12.39
N LYS A 39 1.75 4.09 13.52
CA LYS A 39 2.07 3.29 14.74
C LYS A 39 1.23 2.03 14.84
N ARG A 40 -0.03 2.10 14.43
CA ARG A 40 -1.03 1.03 14.44
C ARG A 40 -2.01 1.27 13.30
N ALA A 41 -2.47 0.19 12.69
CA ALA A 41 -3.52 0.17 11.68
C ALA A 41 -4.40 -1.06 11.91
N SER A 42 -5.63 -1.01 11.42
CA SER A 42 -6.58 -2.11 11.44
C SER A 42 -7.08 -2.41 10.03
N ILE A 43 -7.75 -3.55 9.88
CA ILE A 43 -8.32 -4.01 8.61
C ILE A 43 -9.79 -3.59 8.54
N CYS A 44 -10.19 -2.94 7.46
CA CYS A 44 -11.56 -2.61 7.10
C CYS A 44 -12.15 -3.68 6.16
N GLY A 45 -13.48 -3.73 6.01
CA GLY A 45 -14.13 -4.65 5.07
C GLY A 45 -13.65 -4.47 3.62
N THR A 46 -13.35 -3.24 3.20
CA THR A 46 -12.80 -2.94 1.87
C THR A 46 -11.46 -3.64 1.62
N ASP A 47 -10.61 -3.74 2.64
CA ASP A 47 -9.30 -4.40 2.51
C ASP A 47 -9.45 -5.89 2.19
N VAL A 48 -10.53 -6.52 2.67
CA VAL A 48 -10.86 -7.91 2.36
C VAL A 48 -11.18 -8.10 0.88
N HIS A 49 -11.91 -7.15 0.26
CA HIS A 49 -12.17 -7.17 -1.18
C HIS A 49 -10.88 -7.04 -1.99
N ILE A 50 -9.97 -6.14 -1.57
CA ILE A 50 -8.65 -5.95 -2.20
C ILE A 50 -7.80 -7.22 -2.06
N TYR A 51 -7.78 -7.83 -0.87
CA TYR A 51 -7.07 -9.08 -0.61
C TYR A 51 -7.60 -10.22 -1.48
N ASN A 52 -8.91 -10.43 -1.52
CA ASN A 52 -9.55 -11.50 -2.29
C ASN A 52 -9.47 -11.28 -3.81
N TRP A 53 -9.17 -10.06 -4.25
CA TRP A 53 -9.11 -9.68 -5.66
C TRP A 53 -10.40 -9.95 -6.43
N ASP A 54 -11.53 -9.58 -5.84
CA ASP A 54 -12.85 -9.75 -6.45
C ASP A 54 -13.15 -8.70 -7.53
N LYS A 55 -14.34 -8.79 -8.13
CA LYS A 55 -14.79 -7.89 -9.20
C LYS A 55 -14.74 -6.41 -8.80
N TRP A 56 -15.12 -6.07 -7.56
CA TRP A 56 -15.07 -4.69 -7.09
C TRP A 56 -13.63 -4.16 -7.09
N SER A 57 -12.68 -4.96 -6.62
CA SER A 57 -11.27 -4.57 -6.58
C SER A 57 -10.64 -4.50 -7.98
N GLN A 58 -11.01 -5.42 -8.88
CA GLN A 58 -10.53 -5.45 -10.27
C GLN A 58 -10.92 -4.19 -11.05
N GLU A 59 -12.06 -3.59 -10.75
CA GLU A 59 -12.55 -2.38 -11.41
C GLU A 59 -11.92 -1.08 -10.84
N ARG A 60 -11.43 -1.10 -9.59
CA ARG A 60 -11.03 0.13 -8.86
C ARG A 60 -9.56 0.23 -8.51
N ILE A 61 -8.90 -0.89 -8.28
CA ILE A 61 -7.52 -0.94 -7.80
C ILE A 61 -6.60 -1.16 -9.00
N ARG A 62 -5.52 -0.38 -9.08
CA ARG A 62 -4.51 -0.50 -10.13
C ARG A 62 -3.16 -0.87 -9.51
N PRO A 63 -2.84 -2.16 -9.38
CA PRO A 63 -1.53 -2.60 -8.90
C PRO A 63 -0.39 -2.05 -9.78
N PRO A 64 0.80 -1.74 -9.21
CA PRO A 64 1.14 -1.89 -7.79
C PRO A 64 0.62 -0.73 -6.92
N GLN A 65 0.15 -1.05 -5.70
CA GLN A 65 -0.21 -0.05 -4.69
C GLN A 65 0.37 -0.42 -3.31
N ILE A 66 0.71 0.60 -2.54
CA ILE A 66 1.12 0.54 -1.12
C ILE A 66 -0.04 1.09 -0.28
#